data_AF-A0AAJ2G0D0-F1
#
_entry.id   AF-A0AAJ2G0D0-F1
#
_cell.length_a   1.000
_cell.length_b   1.000
_cell.length_c   1.000
_cell.angle_alpha   90.00
_cell.angle_beta   90.00
_cell.angle_gamma   90.00
#
_symmetry.space_group_name_H-M   'P 1'
#
loop_
_entity.id
_entity.type
_entity.pdbx_description
1 polymer ?
#
loop_
_entity_poly.entity_id
_entity_poly.type
_entity_poly.pdbx_seq_one_letter_code
_entity_poly.pdbx_strand_id
1 'polypeptide(L)'
;MRNQTDPYLDIQNRITGQIGALAEALPHCALAQIVQGIDDIRCLARDHGFAAVETLASRLESAVAGGGYRAAILTYLDAMSDAAAVPQGPLPSAVQEAWLASVAVRLGH
;
A
#
# COMPACT_ATOMS: atom_id res chain seq x y z
N MET A 1 7.50 32.97 0.85
CA MET A 1 6.68 32.29 -0.18
C MET A 1 6.04 31.09 0.52
N ARG A 2 4.71 31.04 0.59
CA ARG A 2 4.01 29.96 1.30
C ARG A 2 4.10 28.71 0.43
N ASN A 3 4.90 27.73 0.85
CA ASN A 3 4.94 26.41 0.23
C ASN A 3 3.62 25.71 0.60
N GLN A 4 2.56 26.03 -0.15
CA GLN A 4 1.31 25.29 -0.08
C GLN A 4 1.60 23.95 -0.74
N THR A 5 2.26 23.06 -0.01
CA THR A 5 2.36 21.66 -0.38
C THR A 5 0.92 21.21 -0.55
N ASP A 6 0.56 20.80 -1.77
CA ASP A 6 -0.79 20.31 -2.03
C ASP A 6 -1.12 19.27 -0.94
N PRO A 7 -2.23 19.40 -0.21
CA PRO A 7 -2.55 18.50 0.90
C PRO A 7 -2.54 17.04 0.44
N TYR A 8 -2.83 16.81 -0.83
CA TYR A 8 -2.68 15.52 -1.49
C TYR A 8 -1.23 14.97 -1.51
N LEU A 9 -0.25 15.81 -1.86
CA LEU A 9 1.17 15.42 -1.87
C LEU A 9 1.70 15.16 -0.45
N ASP A 10 1.18 15.88 0.55
CA ASP A 10 1.52 15.63 1.96
C ASP A 10 1.05 14.24 2.39
N ILE A 11 -0.21 13.90 2.11
CA ILE A 11 -0.74 12.57 2.41
C ILE A 11 -0.04 11.47 1.61
N GLN A 12 0.22 11.71 0.32
CA GLN A 12 0.96 10.75 -0.51
C GLN A 12 2.34 10.45 0.10
N ASN A 13 3.10 11.48 0.49
CA ASN A 13 4.40 11.31 1.16
C ASN A 13 4.29 10.60 2.50
N ARG A 14 3.20 10.83 3.23
CA ARG A 14 2.93 10.14 4.50
C ARG A 14 2.66 8.65 4.29
N ILE A 15 1.83 8.29 3.31
CA ILE A 15 1.53 6.90 2.95
C ILE A 15 2.80 6.18 2.48
N THR A 16 3.54 6.76 1.54
CA THR A 16 4.79 6.16 1.03
C THR A 16 5.87 6.06 2.12
N GLY A 17 5.95 7.07 3.01
CA GLY A 17 6.82 7.04 4.17
C GLY A 17 6.49 5.91 5.15
N GLN A 18 5.21 5.69 5.45
CA GLN A 18 4.77 4.58 6.31
C GLN A 18 5.03 3.21 5.68
N ILE A 19 4.80 3.07 4.37
CA ILE A 19 5.11 1.84 3.61
C ILE A 19 6.61 1.54 3.68
N GLY A 20 7.46 2.54 3.44
CA GLY A 20 8.92 2.39 3.52
C GLY A 20 9.39 2.02 4.92
N ALA A 21 8.90 2.72 5.94
CA ALA A 21 9.23 2.42 7.34
C ALA A 21 8.81 0.99 7.73
N LEU A 22 7.64 0.53 7.28
CA LEU A 22 7.18 -0.83 7.52
C LEU A 22 8.04 -1.88 6.79
N ALA A 23 8.47 -1.60 5.56
CA ALA A 23 9.37 -2.46 4.80
C ALA A 23 10.75 -2.62 5.47
N GLU A 24 11.30 -1.54 6.04
CA GLU A 24 12.57 -1.56 6.77
C GLU A 24 12.45 -2.20 8.16
N ALA A 25 11.31 -2.01 8.83
CA ALA A 25 11.06 -2.56 10.16
C ALA A 25 10.69 -4.06 10.11
N LEU A 26 10.20 -4.54 8.96
CA LEU A 26 9.81 -5.92 8.71
C LEU A 26 10.78 -6.96 9.31
N PRO A 27 12.12 -6.96 9.06
CA PRO A 27 13.08 -7.92 9.64
C PRO A 27 13.09 -7.98 11.17
N HIS A 28 12.67 -6.92 11.85
CA HIS A 28 12.74 -6.76 13.30
C HIS A 28 11.35 -6.72 13.96
N CYS A 29 10.27 -6.66 13.17
CA CYS A 29 8.90 -6.59 13.65
C CYS A 29 8.27 -7.97 13.82
N ALA A 30 7.54 -8.13 14.93
CA ALA A 30 6.63 -9.26 15.12
C ALA A 30 5.44 -9.18 14.16
N LEU A 31 4.82 -10.32 13.88
CA LEU A 31 3.64 -10.42 12.99
C LEU A 31 2.52 -9.45 13.37
N ALA A 32 2.23 -9.32 14.68
CA ALA A 32 1.22 -8.39 15.18
C ALA A 32 1.53 -6.92 14.83
N GLN A 33 2.81 -6.52 14.89
CA GLN A 33 3.24 -5.17 14.51
C GLN A 33 3.11 -4.94 13.00
N ILE A 34 3.37 -5.99 12.20
CA ILE A 34 3.21 -5.92 10.75
C ILE A 34 1.74 -5.74 10.38
N VAL A 35 0.85 -6.56 10.94
CA VAL A 35 -0.61 -6.45 10.72
C VAL A 35 -1.11 -5.06 11.13
N GLN A 36 -0.68 -4.55 12.29
CA GLN A 36 -1.08 -3.22 12.74
C GLN A 36 -0.57 -2.11 11.82
N GLY A 37 0.64 -2.22 11.29
CA GLY A 37 1.18 -1.27 10.33
C GLY A 37 0.43 -1.27 9.00
N ILE A 38 0.01 -2.45 8.52
CA ILE A 38 -0.81 -2.58 7.30
C ILE A 38 -2.20 -1.96 7.51
N ASP A 39 -2.82 -2.20 8.67
CA ASP A 39 -4.12 -1.63 9.03
C ASP A 39 -4.07 -0.09 9.12
N ASP A 40 -3.01 0.48 9.69
CA ASP A 40 -2.81 1.94 9.76
C ASP A 40 -2.70 2.56 8.36
N ILE A 41 -1.89 1.96 7.48
CA ILE A 41 -1.76 2.38 6.07
C ILE A 41 -3.11 2.29 5.36
N ARG A 42 -3.88 1.20 5.58
CA ARG A 42 -5.22 1.03 5.01
C ARG A 42 -6.16 2.14 5.46
N CYS A 43 -6.19 2.42 6.77
CA CYS A 43 -7.06 3.45 7.34
C CYS A 43 -6.72 4.84 6.79
N LEU A 44 -5.43 5.17 6.73
CA LEU A 44 -4.96 6.44 6.17
C LEU A 44 -5.31 6.57 4.68
N ALA A 45 -5.06 5.53 3.90
CA ALA A 45 -5.39 5.51 2.47
C ALA A 45 -6.89 5.72 2.24
N ARG A 46 -7.73 5.04 3.03
CA ARG A 46 -9.19 5.13 2.94
C ARG A 46 -9.72 6.53 3.26
N ASP A 47 -9.22 7.13 4.34
CA ASP A 47 -9.63 8.47 4.78
C ASP A 47 -9.38 9.54 3.71
N HIS A 48 -8.31 9.35 2.94
CA HIS A 48 -7.85 10.30 1.93
C HIS A 48 -8.14 9.90 0.48
N GLY A 49 -8.88 8.81 0.24
CA GLY A 49 -9.36 8.41 -1.09
C GLY A 49 -8.39 7.56 -1.93
N PHE A 50 -7.30 7.05 -1.34
CA PHE A 50 -6.32 6.19 -2.01
C PHE A 50 -6.82 4.74 -2.16
N ALA A 51 -7.87 4.54 -2.96
CA ALA A 51 -8.56 3.26 -3.13
C ALA A 51 -7.65 2.11 -3.61
N ALA A 52 -6.65 2.40 -4.44
CA ALA A 52 -5.68 1.39 -4.90
C ALA A 52 -4.82 0.87 -3.73
N VAL A 53 -4.32 1.77 -2.88
CA VAL A 53 -3.54 1.44 -1.68
C VAL A 53 -4.41 0.69 -0.66
N GLU A 54 -5.64 1.16 -0.41
CA GLU A 54 -6.61 0.48 0.47
C GLU A 54 -6.88 -0.98 0.02
N THR A 55 -7.08 -1.18 -1.28
CA THR A 55 -7.37 -2.51 -1.85
C THR A 55 -6.20 -3.46 -1.65
N LEU A 56 -4.97 -3.00 -1.89
CA LEU A 56 -3.76 -3.80 -1.70
C LEU A 56 -3.50 -4.11 -0.22
N ALA A 57 -3.68 -3.12 0.65
CA ALA A 57 -3.50 -3.30 2.09
C ALA A 57 -4.50 -4.35 2.63
N SER A 58 -5.76 -4.27 2.23
CA SER A 58 -6.80 -5.26 2.58
C SER A 58 -6.44 -6.69 2.12
N ARG A 59 -5.89 -6.83 0.92
CA ARG A 59 -5.42 -8.13 0.40
C ARG A 59 -4.21 -8.65 1.15
N LEU A 60 -3.26 -7.77 1.45
CA LEU A 60 -2.08 -8.12 2.23
C LEU A 60 -2.46 -8.57 3.65
N GLU A 61 -3.37 -7.87 4.32
CA GLU A 61 -3.87 -8.22 5.65
C GLU A 61 -4.47 -9.65 5.66
N SER A 62 -5.25 -9.98 4.63
CA SER A 62 -5.80 -11.33 4.43
C SER A 62 -4.72 -12.39 4.17
N ALA A 63 -3.70 -12.06 3.37
CA ALA A 63 -2.59 -12.96 3.08
C ALA A 63 -1.69 -13.21 4.30
N VAL A 64 -1.44 -12.17 5.10
CA VAL A 64 -0.66 -12.25 6.34
C VAL A 64 -1.41 -13.08 7.39
N ALA A 65 -2.73 -12.90 7.52
CA ALA A 65 -3.57 -13.74 8.38
C ALA A 65 -3.55 -15.23 7.97
N GLY A 66 -3.35 -15.52 6.69
CA GLY A 66 -3.16 -16.88 6.16
C GLY A 66 -1.76 -17.49 6.36
N GLY A 67 -0.83 -16.78 7.00
CA GLY A 67 0.56 -17.23 7.20
C GLY A 67 1.55 -16.74 6.14
N GLY A 68 1.23 -15.63 5.45
CA GLY A 68 1.99 -15.09 4.33
C GLY A 68 3.50 -14.92 4.59
N TYR A 69 4.29 -15.41 3.63
CA TYR A 69 5.76 -15.35 3.62
C TYR A 69 6.26 -13.91 3.43
N ARG A 70 7.31 -13.53 4.19
CA ARG A 70 7.99 -12.22 4.15
C ARG A 70 8.19 -11.63 2.75
N ALA A 71 8.55 -12.46 1.77
CA ALA A 71 8.75 -12.03 0.39
C ALA A 71 7.47 -11.43 -0.22
N ALA A 72 6.33 -12.08 -0.03
CA ALA A 72 5.04 -11.57 -0.50
C ALA A 72 4.69 -10.24 0.17
N ILE A 73 4.97 -10.09 1.48
CA ILE A 73 4.72 -8.84 2.20
C ILE A 73 5.51 -7.68 1.57
N LEU A 74 6.79 -7.89 1.27
CA LEU A 74 7.62 -6.89 0.58
C LEU A 74 7.10 -6.57 -0.83
N THR A 75 6.66 -7.57 -1.60
CA THR A 75 6.07 -7.34 -2.93
C THR A 75 4.78 -6.53 -2.87
N TYR A 76 3.93 -6.76 -1.87
CA TYR A 76 2.73 -5.95 -1.66
C TYR A 76 3.08 -4.52 -1.22
N LEU A 77 4.09 -4.33 -0.36
CA LEU A 77 4.55 -2.99 0.05
C LEU A 77 5.10 -2.20 -1.13
N ASP A 78 5.91 -2.83 -1.99
CA ASP A 78 6.37 -2.24 -3.25
C ASP A 78 5.18 -1.81 -4.14
N ALA A 79 4.21 -2.70 -4.35
CA ALA A 79 3.02 -2.41 -5.14
C ALA A 79 2.16 -1.29 -4.53
N MET A 80 2.07 -1.18 -3.20
CA MET A 80 1.39 -0.08 -2.52
C MET A 80 2.10 1.25 -2.72
N SER A 81 3.43 1.25 -2.73
CA SER A 81 4.24 2.46 -2.99
C SER A 81 4.06 2.94 -4.43
N ASP A 82 4.05 2.02 -5.41
CA ASP A 82 3.73 2.32 -6.82
C ASP A 82 2.31 2.88 -6.95
N ALA A 83 1.32 2.24 -6.34
CA ALA A 83 -0.07 2.68 -6.36
C ALA A 83 -0.28 4.07 -5.74
N ALA A 84 0.49 4.42 -4.71
CA ALA A 84 0.45 5.74 -4.10
C ALA A 84 1.02 6.82 -5.04
N ALA A 85 1.96 6.48 -5.92
CA ALA A 85 2.57 7.40 -6.89
C ALA A 85 1.68 7.68 -8.12
N VAL A 86 0.69 6.84 -8.40
CA VAL A 86 -0.24 7.04 -9.52
C VAL A 86 -1.20 8.21 -9.20
N PRO A 87 -1.33 9.22 -10.07
CA PRO A 87 -2.25 10.33 -9.86
C PRO A 87 -3.69 9.85 -9.81
N GLN A 88 -4.43 10.26 -8.77
CA GLN A 88 -5.79 9.79 -8.57
C GLN A 88 -6.74 10.60 -9.45
N GLY A 89 -7.21 9.94 -10.50
CA GLY A 89 -8.44 10.30 -11.20
C GLY A 89 -9.39 9.11 -11.12
N PRO A 90 -10.63 9.22 -11.63
CA PRO A 90 -11.45 8.07 -11.91
C PRO A 90 -10.71 7.19 -12.94
N LEU A 91 -9.90 6.27 -12.44
CA LEU A 91 -9.31 5.22 -13.24
C LEU A 91 -10.48 4.38 -13.76
N PRO A 92 -10.59 4.18 -15.08
CA PRO A 92 -11.56 3.24 -15.61
C PRO A 92 -11.38 1.92 -14.88
N SER A 93 -12.47 1.29 -14.46
CA SER A 93 -12.46 -0.01 -13.75
C SER A 93 -11.57 -1.04 -14.48
N ALA A 94 -11.54 -1.01 -15.81
CA ALA A 94 -10.65 -1.84 -16.62
C ALA A 94 -9.14 -1.61 -16.37
N VAL A 95 -8.71 -0.37 -16.11
CA VAL A 95 -7.31 -0.05 -15.80
C VAL A 95 -6.97 -0.53 -14.39
N GLN A 96 -7.89 -0.39 -13.44
CA GLN A 96 -7.72 -0.91 -12.09
C GLN A 96 -7.63 -2.44 -12.09
N GLU A 97 -8.47 -3.13 -12.86
CA GLU A 97 -8.41 -4.59 -13.03
C GLU A 97 -7.12 -5.04 -13.71
N ALA A 98 -6.67 -4.37 -14.78
CA ALA A 98 -5.42 -4.69 -15.45
C ALA A 98 -4.20 -4.48 -14.54
N TRP A 99 -4.20 -3.42 -13.74
CA TRP A 99 -3.14 -3.15 -12.76
C TRP A 99 -3.14 -4.22 -11.64
N LEU A 100 -4.31 -4.58 -11.10
CA LEU A 100 -4.44 -5.67 -10.13
C LEU A 100 -4.01 -7.03 -10.72
N ALA A 101 -4.32 -7.29 -11.99
CA ALA A 101 -3.88 -8.50 -12.68
C ALA A 101 -2.35 -8.52 -12.86
N SER A 102 -1.72 -7.40 -13.18
CA SER A 102 -0.26 -7.26 -13.25
C SER A 102 0.41 -7.53 -11.90
N VAL A 103 -0.16 -7.00 -10.80
CA VAL A 103 0.32 -7.27 -9.44
C VAL A 103 0.15 -8.75 -9.08
N ALA A 104 -1.00 -9.36 -9.42
CA ALA A 104 -1.24 -10.77 -9.17
C ALA A 104 -0.25 -11.69 -9.90
N VAL A 105 0.13 -11.37 -11.14
CA VAL A 105 1.18 -12.09 -11.89
C VAL A 105 2.53 -12.00 -11.17
N ARG A 106 2.85 -10.83 -10.59
CA ARG A 106 4.11 -10.60 -9.85
C ARG A 106 4.16 -11.35 -8.52
N LEU A 107 3.00 -11.59 -7.90
CA LEU A 107 2.86 -12.28 -6.62
C LEU A 107 2.78 -13.82 -6.74
N GLY A 108 2.55 -14.35 -7.95
CA GLY A 108 2.42 -15.78 -8.22
C GLY A 108 3.72 -16.50 -8.63
N HIS A 109 4.88 -15.86 -8.43
CA HIS A 109 6.22 -16.42 -8.69
C HIS A 109 6.96 -16.62 -7.37
#